data_AF-A0A9Q0RBA3-F1
#
_entry.id   AF-A0A9Q0RBA3-F1
#
_cell.length_a   1.000
_cell.length_b   1.000
_cell.length_c   1.000
_cell.angle_alpha   90.00
_cell.angle_beta   90.00
_cell.angle_gamma   90.00
#
_symmetry.space_group_name_H-M   'P 1'
#
loop_
_entity.id
_entity.type
_entity.pdbx_description
1 polymer ?
#
loop_
_entity_poly.entity_id
_entity_poly.type
_entity_poly.pdbx_seq_one_letter_code
_entity_poly.pdbx_strand_id
1 'polypeptide(L)'
;MTICGTPLYMAPEVLREDSYNYKADLWSLGAILYEMITGYAAFNEAPSSKAIRKMHEKNTVKELPQKLKMDVPQECKELVKSLLTVDPNKRITRQEVKNHPFVLPYLNKKDEKRRK
;
A
#
# COMPACT_ATOMS: atom_id res chain seq x y z
N MET A 1 -17.44 5.93 18.63
CA MET A 1 -16.08 6.35 18.29
C MET A 1 -16.04 6.57 16.79
N THR A 2 -15.97 7.82 16.36
CA THR A 2 -15.89 8.16 14.92
C THR A 2 -14.45 7.88 14.49
N ILE A 3 -14.25 6.89 13.63
CA ILE A 3 -12.95 6.62 13.01
C ILE A 3 -12.63 7.83 12.13
N CYS A 4 -11.84 8.76 12.65
CA CYS A 4 -11.39 9.94 11.91
C CYS A 4 -10.22 9.54 11.01
N GLY A 5 -10.54 9.22 9.77
CA GLY A 5 -9.64 9.04 8.64
C GLY A 5 -10.39 8.32 7.52
N THR A 6 -9.95 8.44 6.27
CA THR A 6 -10.60 7.73 5.16
C THR A 6 -10.28 6.23 5.30
N PRO A 7 -11.24 5.38 5.70
CA PRO A 7 -10.97 3.99 6.09
C PRO A 7 -10.32 3.16 4.98
N LEU A 8 -10.47 3.63 3.74
CA LEU A 8 -9.89 3.08 2.51
C LEU A 8 -8.36 3.08 2.48
N TYR A 9 -7.66 3.89 3.28
CA TYR A 9 -6.20 3.92 3.32
C TYR A 9 -5.62 3.37 4.62
N MET A 10 -6.48 2.94 5.55
CA MET A 10 -6.03 2.47 6.86
C MET A 10 -5.51 1.04 6.80
N ALA A 11 -4.41 0.79 7.51
CA ALA A 11 -3.85 -0.54 7.66
C ALA A 11 -4.78 -1.45 8.49
N PRO A 12 -4.77 -2.77 8.27
CA PRO A 12 -5.61 -3.72 9.01
C PRO A 12 -5.41 -3.64 10.52
N GLU A 13 -4.18 -3.45 10.99
CA GLU A 13 -3.85 -3.29 12.41
C GLU A 13 -4.45 -2.01 13.01
N VAL A 14 -4.48 -0.91 12.25
CA VAL A 14 -5.08 0.37 12.68
C VAL A 14 -6.60 0.23 12.79
N LEU A 15 -7.23 -0.49 11.84
CA LEU A 15 -8.66 -0.80 11.88
C LEU A 15 -9.07 -1.74 13.02
N ARG A 16 -8.12 -2.48 13.58
CA ARG A 16 -8.32 -3.35 14.76
C ARG A 16 -8.03 -2.64 16.08
N GLU A 17 -7.58 -1.38 16.04
CA GLU A 17 -7.10 -0.64 17.20
C GLU A 17 -5.91 -1.35 17.90
N ASP A 18 -5.15 -2.14 17.13
CA ASP A 18 -3.93 -2.80 17.60
C ASP A 18 -2.78 -1.79 17.70
N SER A 19 -1.71 -2.16 18.42
CA SER A 19 -0.46 -1.39 18.38
C SER A 19 0.10 -1.33 16.95
N TYR A 20 0.26 -0.13 16.42
CA TYR A 20 0.79 0.11 15.08
C TYR A 20 2.10 0.91 15.13
N ASN A 21 2.87 0.84 14.05
CA ASN A 21 4.12 1.57 13.89
C ASN A 21 4.18 2.21 12.49
N TYR A 22 5.35 2.72 12.09
CA TYR A 22 5.57 3.34 10.77
C TYR A 22 5.21 2.44 9.58
N LYS A 23 5.05 1.12 9.75
CA LYS A 23 4.61 0.24 8.66
C LYS A 23 3.15 0.48 8.29
N ALA A 24 2.32 1.05 9.18
CA ALA A 24 0.96 1.48 8.84
C ALA A 24 0.98 2.56 7.75
N ASP A 25 1.93 3.49 7.80
CA ASP A 25 2.10 4.51 6.75
C ASP A 25 2.51 3.89 5.41
N LEU A 26 3.30 2.80 5.44
CA LEU A 26 3.66 2.07 4.23
C LEU A 26 2.46 1.36 3.60
N TRP A 27 1.49 0.91 4.39
CA TRP A 27 0.23 0.41 3.86
C TRP A 27 -0.56 1.52 3.16
N SER A 28 -0.72 2.67 3.81
CA SER A 28 -1.42 3.81 3.23
C SER A 28 -0.76 4.26 1.92
N LEU A 29 0.58 4.25 1.86
CA LEU A 29 1.34 4.50 0.64
C LEU A 29 1.00 3.48 -0.47
N GLY A 30 0.90 2.19 -0.13
CA GLY A 30 0.51 1.15 -1.09
C GLY A 30 -0.91 1.34 -1.62
N ALA A 31 -1.86 1.73 -0.75
CA ALA A 31 -3.24 1.98 -1.13
C ALA A 31 -3.37 3.22 -2.05
N ILE A 32 -2.65 4.29 -1.74
CA ILE A 32 -2.57 5.50 -2.59
C ILE A 32 -1.89 5.17 -3.92
N LEU A 33 -0.80 4.40 -3.91
CA LEU A 33 -0.12 3.99 -5.13
C LEU A 33 -1.04 3.17 -6.05
N TYR A 34 -1.78 2.22 -5.48
CA TYR A 34 -2.78 1.46 -6.22
C TYR A 34 -3.85 2.37 -6.84
N GLU A 35 -4.35 3.35 -6.09
CA GLU A 35 -5.33 4.31 -6.59
C GLU A 35 -4.76 5.20 -7.70
N MET A 36 -3.52 5.68 -7.57
CA MET A 36 -2.87 6.46 -8.63
C MET A 36 -2.72 5.67 -9.93
N ILE A 37 -2.52 4.35 -9.86
CA ILE A 37 -2.36 3.48 -11.04
C ILE A 37 -3.71 3.13 -11.67
N THR A 38 -4.72 2.86 -10.85
CA THR A 38 -6.00 2.34 -11.34
C THR A 38 -7.06 3.43 -11.54
N GLY A 39 -6.92 4.57 -10.87
CA GLY A 39 -7.95 5.60 -10.74
C GLY A 39 -9.04 5.26 -9.72
N TYR A 40 -8.93 4.13 -9.01
CA TYR A 40 -9.94 3.64 -8.07
C TYR A 40 -9.30 3.28 -6.73
N ALA A 41 -9.95 3.66 -5.62
CA ALA A 41 -9.49 3.28 -4.30
C ALA A 41 -9.49 1.75 -4.13
N ALA A 42 -8.42 1.23 -3.53
CA ALA A 42 -8.19 -0.21 -3.34
C ALA A 42 -9.36 -0.94 -2.66
N PHE A 43 -10.10 -0.25 -1.78
CA PHE A 43 -11.18 -0.83 -0.97
C PHE A 43 -12.53 -0.14 -1.18
N ASN A 44 -12.75 0.48 -2.35
CA ASN A 44 -13.94 1.32 -2.61
C ASN A 44 -15.28 0.56 -2.48
N GLU A 45 -15.29 -0.76 -2.62
CA GLU A 45 -16.50 -1.58 -2.55
C GLU A 45 -16.99 -1.89 -1.12
N ALA A 46 -16.27 -1.41 -0.10
CA ALA A 46 -16.59 -1.68 1.28
C ALA A 46 -17.39 -0.52 1.90
N PRO A 47 -18.70 -0.69 2.18
CA PRO A 47 -19.58 0.39 2.66
C PRO A 47 -19.30 0.82 4.11
N SER A 48 -18.39 0.13 4.81
CA SER A 48 -18.04 0.44 6.20
C SER A 48 -16.63 -0.06 6.53
N SER A 49 -16.02 0.51 7.57
CA SER A 49 -14.74 0.04 8.13
C SER A 49 -14.75 -1.46 8.50
N LYS A 50 -15.90 -1.98 8.96
CA LYS A 50 -16.08 -3.42 9.23
C LYS A 50 -15.97 -4.29 7.98
N ALA A 51 -16.50 -3.81 6.85
CA ALA A 51 -16.40 -4.51 5.57
C ALA A 51 -14.96 -4.52 5.05
N ILE A 52 -14.24 -3.40 5.18
CA ILE A 52 -12.81 -3.31 4.86
C ILE A 52 -12.00 -4.31 5.71
N ARG A 53 -12.26 -4.35 7.03
CA ARG A 53 -11.62 -5.31 7.93
C ARG A 53 -11.85 -6.76 7.48
N LYS A 54 -13.09 -7.10 7.09
CA LYS A 54 -13.44 -8.43 6.60
C LYS A 54 -12.74 -8.76 5.28
N MET A 55 -12.56 -7.80 4.38
CA MET A 55 -11.77 -7.97 3.15
C MET A 55 -10.29 -8.23 3.45
N HIS A 56 -9.73 -7.54 4.44
CA HIS A 56 -8.34 -7.77 4.88
C HIS A 56 -8.17 -9.18 5.47
N GLU A 57 -9.13 -9.63 6.29
CA GLU A 57 -9.13 -10.98 6.89
C GLU A 57 -9.31 -12.09 5.85
N LYS A 58 -10.09 -11.84 4.79
CA LYS A 58 -10.36 -12.79 3.69
C LYS A 58 -9.25 -12.91 2.64
N ASN A 59 -8.09 -12.26 2.83
CA ASN A 59 -7.00 -12.21 1.84
C ASN A 59 -7.39 -11.58 0.47
N THR A 60 -8.54 -10.90 0.35
CA THR A 60 -8.96 -10.21 -0.89
C THR A 60 -7.93 -9.16 -1.34
N VAL A 61 -7.14 -8.64 -0.40
CA VAL A 61 -6.01 -7.73 -0.64
C VAL A 61 -4.96 -8.35 -1.59
N LYS A 62 -4.76 -9.66 -1.55
CA LYS A 62 -3.78 -10.35 -2.43
C LYS A 62 -4.17 -10.30 -3.91
N GLU A 63 -5.44 -10.07 -4.20
CA GLU A 63 -5.97 -9.99 -5.56
C GLU A 63 -5.84 -8.56 -6.14
N LEU A 64 -5.65 -7.53 -5.29
CA LEU A 64 -5.53 -6.14 -5.76
C LEU A 64 -4.36 -5.97 -6.75
N PRO A 65 -3.13 -6.43 -6.47
CA PRO A 65 -2.03 -6.32 -7.44
C PRO A 65 -2.30 -7.08 -8.75
N GLN A 66 -3.13 -8.13 -8.71
CA GLN A 66 -3.50 -8.91 -9.90
C GLN A 66 -4.53 -8.18 -10.77
N LYS A 67 -5.33 -7.28 -10.19
CA LYS A 67 -6.29 -6.42 -10.89
C LYS A 67 -5.62 -5.25 -11.60
N LEU A 68 -4.32 -5.01 -11.39
CA LEU A 68 -3.56 -3.99 -12.10
C LEU A 68 -3.44 -4.36 -13.59
N LYS A 69 -3.75 -3.40 -14.47
CA LYS A 69 -3.74 -3.57 -15.95
C LYS A 69 -2.41 -4.15 -16.45
N MET A 70 -2.43 -4.76 -17.64
CA MET A 70 -1.23 -5.35 -18.26
C MET A 70 -0.11 -4.32 -18.50
N ASP A 71 -0.46 -3.06 -18.75
CA ASP A 71 0.49 -1.99 -19.08
C ASP A 71 1.27 -1.45 -17.87
N VAL A 72 0.97 -1.92 -16.66
CA VAL A 72 1.70 -1.52 -15.44
C VAL A 72 2.96 -2.36 -15.32
N PRO A 73 4.16 -1.74 -15.14
CA PRO A 73 5.41 -2.47 -14.95
C PRO A 73 5.32 -3.51 -13.83
N GLN A 74 5.90 -4.69 -14.05
CA GLN A 74 5.81 -5.81 -13.11
C GLN A 74 6.39 -5.44 -11.74
N GLU A 75 7.47 -4.67 -11.72
CA GLU A 75 8.13 -4.18 -10.51
C GLU A 75 7.20 -3.25 -9.71
N CYS A 76 6.33 -2.49 -10.39
CA CYS A 76 5.34 -1.67 -9.72
C CYS A 76 4.26 -2.53 -9.04
N LYS A 77 3.79 -3.58 -9.72
CA LYS A 77 2.83 -4.53 -9.15
C LYS A 77 3.40 -5.24 -7.93
N GLU A 78 4.68 -5.63 -7.99
CA GLU A 78 5.40 -6.25 -6.88
C GLU A 78 5.58 -5.30 -5.70
N LEU A 79 5.89 -4.03 -5.95
CA LEU A 79 5.96 -3.02 -4.90
C LEU A 79 4.60 -2.83 -4.21
N VAL A 80 3.52 -2.67 -4.99
CA VAL A 80 2.15 -2.54 -4.44
C VAL A 80 1.78 -3.76 -3.62
N LYS A 81 2.06 -4.97 -4.11
CA LYS A 81 1.85 -6.23 -3.38
C LYS A 81 2.60 -6.26 -2.04
N SER A 82 3.84 -5.80 -2.04
CA SER A 82 4.69 -5.82 -0.85
C SER A 82 4.27 -4.76 0.18
N LEU A 83 3.77 -3.60 -0.26
CA LEU A 83 3.19 -2.55 0.58
C LEU A 83 1.84 -2.96 1.16
N LEU A 84 0.97 -3.59 0.37
CA LEU A 84 -0.36 -4.08 0.76
C LEU A 84 -0.30 -5.48 1.41
N THR A 85 0.80 -5.81 2.08
CA THR A 85 0.90 -7.06 2.86
C THR A 85 0.20 -6.87 4.21
N VAL A 86 -0.79 -7.72 4.47
CA VAL A 86 -1.66 -7.65 5.66
C VAL A 86 -0.86 -7.78 6.95
N ASP A 87 0.07 -8.74 7.00
CA ASP A 87 0.96 -8.93 8.15
C ASP A 87 2.03 -7.83 8.17
N PRO A 88 2.02 -6.93 9.17
CA PRO A 88 3.00 -5.85 9.24
C PRO A 88 4.43 -6.38 9.38
N ASN A 89 4.66 -7.56 9.97
CA ASN A 89 6.02 -8.11 10.10
C ASN A 89 6.60 -8.51 8.74
N LYS A 90 5.75 -9.03 7.84
CA LYS A 90 6.11 -9.41 6.47
C LYS A 90 6.02 -8.25 5.47
N ARG A 91 5.38 -7.14 5.86
CA ARG A 91 5.28 -5.92 5.03
C ARG A 91 6.66 -5.30 4.83
N ILE A 92 6.92 -4.92 3.59
CA ILE A 92 8.17 -4.29 3.15
C ILE A 92 8.54 -3.11 4.06
N THR A 93 9.83 -2.98 4.36
CA THR A 93 10.37 -1.90 5.18
C THR A 93 10.73 -0.68 4.34
N ARG A 94 10.90 0.47 5.00
CA ARG A 94 11.35 1.71 4.35
C ARG A 94 12.68 1.54 3.59
N GLN A 95 13.61 0.73 4.11
CA GLN A 95 14.90 0.48 3.47
C GLN A 95 14.72 -0.35 2.20
N GLU A 96 13.93 -1.41 2.26
CA GLU A 96 13.61 -2.25 1.10
C GLU A 96 12.84 -1.48 0.03
N VAL A 97 11.91 -0.58 0.40
CA VAL A 97 11.22 0.30 -0.56
C VAL A 97 12.20 1.18 -1.34
N LYS A 98 13.21 1.76 -0.66
CA LYS A 98 14.22 2.59 -1.33
C LYS A 98 15.08 1.78 -2.32
N ASN A 99 15.38 0.54 -1.97
CA ASN A 99 16.19 -0.36 -2.79
C ASN A 99 15.35 -1.13 -3.82
N HIS A 100 14.03 -0.94 -3.84
CA HIS A 100 13.15 -1.66 -4.74
C HIS A 100 13.47 -1.30 -6.21
N PRO A 101 13.52 -2.26 -7.14
CA PRO A 101 13.82 -2.01 -8.56
C PRO A 101 12.94 -0.92 -9.21
N PHE A 102 11.67 -0.83 -8.77
CA PHE A 102 10.76 0.23 -9.20
C PHE A 102 11.16 1.64 -8.73
N VAL A 103 11.75 1.79 -7.53
CA VAL A 103 12.00 3.09 -6.90
C VAL A 103 13.43 3.56 -7.10
N LEU A 104 14.39 2.63 -7.05
CA LEU A 104 15.83 2.88 -7.08
C LEU A 104 16.27 3.78 -8.27
N PRO A 105 15.80 3.59 -9.51
CA PRO A 105 16.19 4.44 -10.65
C PRO A 105 15.78 5.91 -10.50
N TYR A 106 14.72 6.19 -9.74
CA TYR A 106 14.18 7.54 -9.55
C TYR A 106 14.83 8.26 -8.36
N LEU A 107 15.36 7.52 -7.38
CA LEU A 107 16.09 8.09 -6.25
C LEU A 107 17.47 8.59 -6.69
N ASN A 108 18.22 7.78 -7.46
CA ASN A 108 19.56 8.15 -7.91
C ASN A 108 19.57 9.43 -8.79
N LYS A 109 18.51 9.66 -9.57
CA LYS A 109 18.35 10.88 -10.37
C LYS A 109 18.11 12.15 -9.54
N LYS A 110 17.56 12.02 -8.33
CA LYS A 110 17.34 13.17 -7.43
C LYS A 110 18.64 13.59 -6.74
N ASP A 111 19.53 12.67 -6.42
CA ASP A 111 20.82 12.99 -5.80
C ASP A 111 21.77 13.72 -6.77
N GLU A 112 21.73 13.41 -8.07
CA GLU A 112 22.47 14.17 -9.09
C GLU A 112 21.94 15.60 -9.29
N LYS A 113 20.63 15.80 -9.24
CA LYS A 113 20.02 17.14 -9.38
C LYS A 113 20.16 18.03 -8.14
N ARG A 114 20.44 17.46 -6.96
CA ARG A 114 20.65 18.21 -5.72
C ARG A 114 22.11 18.64 -5.50
N ARG A 115 23.03 18.10 -6.30
CA ARG A 115 24.48 18.42 -6.29
C ARG A 115 24.89 19.39 -7.39
N LYS A 116 23.95 19.84 -8.24
CA LYS A 116 24.08 20.98 -9.14
C LYS A 116 23.24 22.12 -8.61
#